data_AF-A0A7S0I498-F1
#
_entry.id   AF-A0A7S0I498-F1
#
_cell.length_a   1.000
_cell.length_b   1.000
_cell.length_c   1.000
_cell.angle_alpha   90.00
_cell.angle_beta   90.00
_cell.angle_gamma   90.00
#
_symmetry.space_group_name_H-M   'P 1'
#
loop_
_entity.id
_entity.type
_entity.pdbx_description
1 polymer ?
#
loop_
_entity_poly.entity_id
_entity_poly.type
_entity_poly.pdbx_seq_one_letter_code
_entity_poly.pdbx_strand_id
1 'polypeptide(L)'
;MPASSARVLLLVSASLLAAVNAMHQNPGCKPHFHTSEDLDDHVDTATMVPASVTLDGAAFGFPSDGTTEKNTCDELAAVGADGVIRGVSSPIEQGFALGFIATIGEPVHFKYWNGKTKQEYEVEYDFKMSKNAQLGSFGKPLVLNLGKAVASTKRKKSATKKEEL
;
A
#
# COMPACT_ATOMS: atom_id res chain seq x y z
N MET A 1 33.69 -38.77 -27.07
CA MET A 1 33.09 -37.98 -25.97
C MET A 1 33.61 -36.56 -26.05
N PRO A 2 32.73 -35.57 -26.19
CA PRO A 2 32.78 -34.44 -25.28
C PRO A 2 31.43 -34.23 -24.59
N ALA A 3 31.52 -33.76 -23.33
CA ALA A 3 30.40 -33.57 -22.41
C ALA A 3 29.53 -32.40 -22.84
N SER A 4 28.22 -32.64 -22.89
CA SER A 4 27.18 -31.65 -23.11
C SER A 4 27.09 -30.75 -21.88
N SER A 5 27.40 -29.47 -22.03
CA SER A 5 27.18 -28.46 -20.98
C SER A 5 25.74 -27.96 -21.09
N ALA A 6 24.86 -28.55 -20.28
CA ALA A 6 23.49 -28.08 -20.14
C ALA A 6 23.50 -26.74 -19.41
N ARG A 7 23.25 -25.64 -20.14
CA ARG A 7 22.87 -24.37 -19.54
C ARG A 7 21.50 -24.55 -18.90
N VAL A 8 21.49 -24.70 -17.57
CA VAL A 8 20.27 -24.62 -16.77
C VAL A 8 19.77 -23.18 -16.84
N LEU A 9 18.85 -22.92 -17.77
CA LEU A 9 18.00 -21.73 -17.71
C LEU A 9 17.08 -21.93 -16.51
N LEU A 10 17.36 -21.24 -15.41
CA LEU A 10 16.40 -21.05 -14.34
C LEU A 10 15.29 -20.15 -14.89
N LEU A 11 14.24 -20.77 -15.42
CA LEU A 11 12.95 -20.14 -15.62
C LEU A 11 12.41 -19.81 -14.23
N VAL A 12 12.69 -18.59 -13.74
CA VAL A 12 11.93 -18.02 -12.64
C VAL A 12 10.54 -17.78 -13.19
N SER A 13 9.61 -18.70 -12.90
CA SER A 13 8.25 -18.60 -13.37
C SER A 13 7.60 -17.34 -12.79
N ALA A 14 6.93 -16.56 -13.64
CA ALA A 14 6.13 -15.39 -13.25
C ALA A 14 5.02 -15.72 -12.23
N SER A 15 4.79 -17.00 -11.94
CA SER A 15 3.84 -17.49 -10.94
C SER A 15 4.21 -17.12 -9.49
N LEU A 16 5.44 -16.67 -9.22
CA LEU A 16 5.82 -16.19 -7.89
C LEU A 16 5.31 -14.75 -7.60
N LEU A 17 5.08 -13.92 -8.63
CA LEU A 17 4.60 -12.54 -8.43
C LEU A 17 3.14 -12.48 -7.94
N ALA A 18 2.28 -13.42 -8.34
CA ALA A 18 0.90 -13.45 -7.85
C ALA A 18 0.82 -13.82 -6.36
N ALA A 19 1.83 -14.51 -5.81
CA ALA A 19 1.85 -14.93 -4.42
C ALA A 19 2.37 -13.86 -3.45
N VAL A 20 3.17 -12.88 -3.90
CA VAL A 20 3.63 -11.79 -3.03
C VAL A 20 2.52 -10.76 -2.74
N ASN A 21 1.59 -10.56 -3.69
CA ASN A 21 0.44 -9.69 -3.52
C ASN A 21 -0.67 -10.27 -2.62
N ALA A 22 -0.56 -11.54 -2.21
CA ALA A 22 -1.53 -12.24 -1.36
C ALA A 22 -1.08 -12.38 0.09
N MET A 23 -0.13 -11.56 0.56
CA MET A 23 0.28 -11.57 1.96
C MET A 23 -0.69 -10.74 2.82
N HIS A 24 -1.69 -11.46 3.36
CA HIS A 24 -2.54 -11.09 4.49
C HIS A 24 -3.64 -10.04 4.25
N GLN A 25 -4.30 -10.08 3.09
CA GLN A 25 -5.56 -9.37 2.94
C GLN A 25 -6.74 -10.27 3.30
N ASN A 26 -7.65 -9.77 4.15
CA ASN A 26 -8.91 -10.43 4.47
C ASN A 26 -9.65 -10.76 3.15
N PRO A 27 -9.98 -12.04 2.87
CA PRO A 27 -10.57 -12.46 1.59
C PRO A 27 -11.96 -11.86 1.32
N GLY A 28 -12.62 -11.30 2.34
CA GLY A 28 -13.86 -10.54 2.19
C GLY A 28 -13.67 -9.09 1.71
N CYS A 29 -12.44 -8.61 1.63
CA CYS A 29 -12.13 -7.25 1.20
C CYS A 29 -11.76 -7.20 -0.27
N LYS A 30 -12.25 -6.18 -0.96
CA LYS A 30 -11.70 -5.77 -2.24
C LYS A 30 -10.53 -4.82 -1.96
N PRO A 31 -9.32 -5.09 -2.45
CA PRO A 31 -8.20 -4.17 -2.31
C PRO A 31 -8.57 -2.80 -2.90
N HIS A 32 -8.17 -1.72 -2.23
CA HIS A 32 -8.42 -0.35 -2.71
C HIS A 32 -7.19 0.22 -3.40
N PHE A 33 -6.00 0.01 -2.82
CA PHE A 33 -4.73 0.40 -3.43
C PHE A 33 -4.08 -0.76 -4.17
N HIS A 34 -3.38 -0.43 -5.26
CA HIS A 34 -2.62 -1.37 -6.07
C HIS A 34 -1.28 -0.74 -6.43
N THR A 35 -0.19 -1.47 -6.19
CA THR A 35 1.14 -1.04 -6.64
C THR A 35 1.22 -1.10 -8.17
N SER A 36 1.99 -0.20 -8.76
CA SER A 36 2.34 -0.28 -10.19
C SER A 36 3.18 -1.53 -10.45
N GLU A 37 3.03 -2.12 -11.64
CA GLU A 37 3.95 -3.15 -12.15
C GLU A 37 5.26 -2.54 -12.65
N ASP A 38 5.21 -1.28 -13.09
CA ASP A 38 6.35 -0.50 -13.55
C ASP A 38 6.85 0.39 -12.39
N LEU A 39 7.86 -0.09 -11.68
CA LEU A 39 8.51 0.61 -10.56
C LEU A 39 10.00 0.93 -10.86
N ASP A 40 10.41 0.77 -12.12
CA ASP A 40 11.73 0.29 -12.55
C ASP A 40 12.92 1.25 -12.38
N ASP A 41 12.74 2.40 -11.71
CA ASP A 41 13.82 3.35 -11.42
C ASP A 41 14.05 3.60 -9.91
N HIS A 42 13.29 2.94 -9.03
CA HIS A 42 13.41 3.12 -7.58
C HIS A 42 14.15 1.94 -6.93
N VAL A 43 15.34 2.21 -6.37
CA VAL A 43 16.20 1.16 -5.82
C VAL A 43 16.28 1.15 -4.30
N ASP A 44 15.81 2.21 -3.63
CA ASP A 44 15.87 2.31 -2.17
C ASP A 44 14.56 1.89 -1.53
N THR A 45 14.66 1.20 -0.39
CA THR A 45 13.54 0.69 0.38
C THR A 45 13.42 1.43 1.71
N ALA A 46 12.19 1.51 2.20
CA ALA A 46 11.86 1.97 3.54
C ALA A 46 10.70 1.13 4.09
N THR A 47 10.61 1.08 5.41
CA THR A 47 9.60 0.32 6.14
C THR A 47 8.92 1.20 7.17
N MET A 48 7.65 0.94 7.41
CA MET A 48 6.85 1.54 8.45
C MET A 48 6.15 0.43 9.23
N VAL A 49 6.65 0.13 10.43
CA VAL A 49 6.18 -1.02 11.23
C VAL A 49 6.40 -0.79 12.73
N PRO A 50 5.36 -0.90 13.58
CA PRO A 50 3.94 -0.79 13.27
C PRO A 50 3.52 0.66 13.03
N ALA A 51 2.45 0.85 12.26
CA ALA A 51 1.76 2.14 12.16
C ALA A 51 0.26 2.03 12.47
N SER A 52 -0.30 3.07 13.09
CA SER A 52 -1.73 3.24 13.27
C SER A 52 -2.13 4.66 12.89
N VAL A 53 -3.43 4.92 12.76
CA VAL A 53 -3.93 6.24 12.37
C VAL A 53 -4.79 6.89 13.46
N THR A 54 -4.83 8.21 13.47
CA THR A 54 -5.78 9.01 14.24
C THR A 54 -6.53 9.97 13.34
N LEU A 55 -7.77 10.30 13.70
CA LEU A 55 -8.56 11.34 13.06
C LEU A 55 -8.96 12.33 14.16
N ASP A 56 -8.66 13.61 13.96
CA ASP A 56 -8.89 14.67 14.96
C ASP A 56 -8.29 14.34 16.36
N GLY A 57 -7.13 13.67 16.37
CA GLY A 57 -6.41 13.28 17.59
C GLY A 57 -6.95 12.04 18.31
N ALA A 58 -8.04 11.43 17.82
CA ALA A 58 -8.58 10.19 18.36
C ALA A 58 -8.15 8.99 17.51
N ALA A 59 -7.86 7.86 18.15
CA ALA A 59 -7.52 6.62 17.45
C ALA A 59 -8.66 6.21 16.48
N PHE A 60 -8.30 5.87 15.25
CA PHE A 60 -9.26 5.67 14.16
C PHE A 60 -8.94 4.43 13.33
N GLY A 61 -9.97 3.72 12.88
CA GLY A 61 -9.79 2.51 12.07
C GLY A 61 -9.05 1.38 12.79
N PHE A 62 -8.55 0.42 12.02
CA PHE A 62 -7.72 -0.65 12.54
C PHE A 62 -6.41 -0.12 13.15
N PRO A 63 -5.98 -0.59 14.35
CA PRO A 63 -6.57 -1.67 15.15
C PRO A 63 -7.57 -1.20 16.24
N SER A 64 -7.91 0.08 16.27
CA SER A 64 -8.69 0.69 17.37
C SER A 64 -10.21 0.53 17.22
N ASP A 65 -10.69 0.12 16.05
CA ASP A 65 -12.11 -0.05 15.74
C ASP A 65 -12.67 -1.44 16.09
N GLY A 66 -11.85 -2.29 16.73
CA GLY A 66 -12.21 -3.65 17.14
C GLY A 66 -12.06 -4.70 16.03
N THR A 67 -11.59 -4.31 14.84
CA THR A 67 -11.15 -5.28 13.83
C THR A 67 -9.80 -5.90 14.22
N THR A 68 -9.50 -7.03 13.60
CA THR A 68 -8.28 -7.81 13.74
C THR A 68 -7.56 -7.84 12.39
N GLU A 69 -6.30 -8.24 12.39
CA GLU A 69 -5.52 -8.42 11.15
C GLU A 69 -6.20 -9.34 10.11
N LYS A 70 -7.09 -10.23 10.56
CA LYS A 70 -7.81 -11.18 9.71
C LYS A 70 -9.08 -10.64 9.08
N ASN A 71 -9.67 -9.58 9.64
CA ASN A 71 -10.99 -9.09 9.22
C ASN A 71 -11.03 -7.60 8.88
N THR A 72 -9.96 -6.83 9.13
CA THR A 72 -9.88 -5.46 8.65
C THR A 72 -9.85 -5.40 7.12
N CYS A 73 -10.48 -4.37 6.56
CA CYS A 73 -10.37 -3.99 5.16
C CYS A 73 -9.67 -2.63 5.00
N ASP A 74 -9.08 -2.13 6.08
CA ASP A 74 -8.36 -0.87 6.06
C ASP A 74 -7.00 -1.06 5.41
N GLU A 75 -6.54 -0.04 4.68
CA GLU A 75 -5.26 -0.08 3.98
C GLU A 75 -4.51 1.23 4.19
N LEU A 76 -3.19 1.15 4.34
CA LEU A 76 -2.28 2.26 4.24
C LEU A 76 -1.42 2.09 2.99
N ALA A 77 -1.21 3.15 2.23
CA ALA A 77 -0.38 3.13 1.03
C ALA A 77 0.65 4.25 1.03
N ALA A 78 1.83 3.96 0.48
CA ALA A 78 2.86 4.93 0.16
C ALA A 78 2.68 5.38 -1.30
N VAL A 79 2.69 6.70 -1.51
CA VAL A 79 2.48 7.35 -2.80
C VAL A 79 3.71 8.18 -3.15
N GLY A 80 4.29 7.93 -4.32
CA GLY A 80 5.37 8.77 -4.86
C GLY A 80 4.88 10.18 -5.21
N ALA A 81 5.83 11.09 -5.44
CA ALA A 81 5.54 12.45 -5.90
C ALA A 81 4.80 12.50 -7.25
N ASP A 82 4.93 11.43 -8.04
CA ASP A 82 4.25 11.18 -9.31
C ASP A 82 2.81 10.66 -9.15
N GLY A 83 2.36 10.40 -7.92
CA GLY A 83 1.05 9.82 -7.63
C GLY A 83 0.99 8.30 -7.74
N VAL A 84 2.10 7.63 -8.03
CA VAL A 84 2.17 6.16 -8.15
C VAL A 84 2.20 5.53 -6.76
N ILE A 85 1.44 4.46 -6.57
CA ILE A 85 1.46 3.67 -5.33
C ILE A 85 2.72 2.78 -5.35
N ARG A 86 3.61 3.00 -4.39
CA ARG A 86 4.91 2.33 -4.27
C ARG A 86 5.00 1.33 -3.11
N GLY A 87 3.90 1.18 -2.37
CA GLY A 87 3.75 0.18 -1.33
C GLY A 87 2.34 0.20 -0.77
N VAL A 88 1.82 -0.97 -0.39
CA VAL A 88 0.54 -1.15 0.30
C VAL A 88 0.79 -1.98 1.54
N SER A 89 0.13 -1.61 2.64
CA SER A 89 0.36 -2.24 3.93
C SER A 89 -0.27 -3.62 4.03
N SER A 90 0.35 -4.49 4.81
CA SER A 90 -0.30 -5.66 5.41
C SER A 90 -0.70 -5.34 6.86
N PRO A 91 -1.89 -5.80 7.32
CA PRO A 91 -2.26 -5.66 8.71
C PRO A 91 -1.46 -6.62 9.60
N ILE A 92 -1.14 -6.16 10.81
CA ILE A 92 -0.50 -6.88 11.90
C ILE A 92 -1.22 -6.53 13.22
N GLU A 93 -1.02 -7.31 14.28
CA GLU A 93 -1.68 -7.10 15.58
C GLU A 93 -1.63 -5.65 16.10
N GLN A 94 -0.51 -4.94 15.91
CA GLN A 94 -0.31 -3.56 16.38
C GLN A 94 -0.60 -2.47 15.31
N GLY A 95 -1.32 -2.80 14.25
CA GLY A 95 -1.67 -1.88 13.16
C GLY A 95 -1.11 -2.33 11.82
N PHE A 96 -0.39 -1.48 11.11
CA PHE A 96 0.05 -1.75 9.74
C PHE A 96 1.56 -2.00 9.68
N ALA A 97 1.94 -2.96 8.83
CA ALA A 97 3.29 -3.09 8.31
C ALA A 97 3.30 -2.67 6.84
N LEU A 98 4.08 -1.64 6.50
CA LEU A 98 4.17 -1.11 5.14
C LEU A 98 5.63 -1.07 4.70
N GLY A 99 5.97 -1.83 3.67
CA GLY A 99 7.21 -1.68 2.92
C GLY A 99 6.95 -0.89 1.64
N PHE A 100 7.86 0.01 1.29
CA PHE A 100 7.73 0.82 0.07
C PHE A 100 9.09 1.21 -0.49
N ILE A 101 9.10 1.60 -1.76
CA ILE A 101 10.29 2.03 -2.48
C ILE A 101 10.16 3.46 -2.98
N ALA A 102 11.28 4.15 -3.11
CA ALA A 102 11.39 5.47 -3.72
C ALA A 102 12.87 5.80 -3.97
N THR A 103 13.15 6.89 -4.69
CA THR A 103 14.51 7.42 -4.80
C THR A 103 14.87 8.21 -3.55
N ILE A 104 16.07 8.06 -3.00
CA ILE A 104 16.55 8.90 -1.88
C ILE A 104 16.32 10.39 -2.18
N GLY A 105 15.75 11.09 -1.20
CA GLY A 105 15.47 12.51 -1.31
C GLY A 105 14.14 12.87 -1.97
N GLU A 106 13.40 11.91 -2.54
CA GLU A 106 12.05 12.16 -3.02
C GLU A 106 11.07 12.28 -1.85
N PRO A 107 10.07 13.18 -1.95
CA PRO A 107 8.96 13.16 -1.02
C PRO A 107 8.09 11.92 -1.28
N VAL A 108 7.63 11.30 -0.21
CA VAL A 108 6.65 10.20 -0.24
C VAL A 108 5.49 10.63 0.63
N HIS A 109 4.29 10.55 0.05
CA HIS A 109 3.04 10.83 0.75
C HIS A 109 2.37 9.52 1.17
N PHE A 110 1.43 9.58 2.10
CA PHE A 110 0.69 8.41 2.52
C PHE A 110 -0.81 8.64 2.40
N LYS A 111 -1.53 7.56 2.08
CA LYS A 111 -2.99 7.53 2.01
C LYS A 111 -3.51 6.41 2.87
N TYR A 112 -4.65 6.65 3.49
CA TYR A 112 -5.35 5.66 4.30
C TYR A 112 -6.76 5.44 3.75
N TRP A 113 -7.13 4.17 3.61
CA TRP A 113 -8.46 3.75 3.21
C TRP A 113 -9.16 3.12 4.40
N ASN A 114 -10.32 3.67 4.78
CA ASN A 114 -11.21 3.02 5.72
C ASN A 114 -12.14 2.07 4.96
N GLY A 115 -11.92 0.78 5.14
CA GLY A 115 -12.65 -0.27 4.43
C GLY A 115 -14.11 -0.39 4.85
N LYS A 116 -14.46 0.07 6.05
CA LYS A 116 -15.83 0.04 6.60
C LYS A 116 -16.68 1.19 6.05
N THR A 117 -16.18 2.43 6.13
CA THR A 117 -16.91 3.62 5.64
C THR A 117 -16.70 3.87 4.16
N LYS A 118 -15.81 3.12 3.50
CA LYS A 118 -15.44 3.28 2.09
C LYS A 118 -14.95 4.70 1.78
N GLN A 119 -14.09 5.22 2.66
CA GLN A 119 -13.58 6.57 2.60
C GLN A 119 -12.04 6.57 2.60
N GLU A 120 -11.45 7.29 1.64
CA GLU A 120 -10.02 7.54 1.60
C GLU A 120 -9.69 8.85 2.32
N TYR A 121 -8.55 8.89 2.99
CA TYR A 121 -8.00 10.06 3.68
C TYR A 121 -6.56 10.28 3.23
N GLU A 122 -6.19 11.55 3.07
CA GLU A 122 -4.78 11.93 3.03
C GLU A 122 -4.17 11.78 4.43
N VAL A 123 -2.91 11.39 4.51
CA VAL A 123 -2.17 11.31 5.77
C VAL A 123 -1.25 12.52 5.90
N GLU A 124 -1.35 13.21 7.03
CA GLU A 124 -0.54 14.38 7.37
C GLU A 124 0.80 13.95 7.96
N TYR A 125 1.68 13.43 7.11
CA TYR A 125 3.02 13.00 7.49
C TYR A 125 4.03 13.34 6.40
N ASP A 126 4.89 14.32 6.70
CA ASP A 126 5.97 14.72 5.79
C ASP A 126 7.13 13.73 5.88
N PHE A 127 7.31 12.94 4.83
CA PHE A 127 8.45 12.03 4.72
C PHE A 127 9.27 12.30 3.46
N LYS A 128 10.58 12.37 3.65
CA LYS A 128 11.55 12.42 2.56
C LYS A 128 12.36 11.14 2.60
N MET A 129 12.41 10.45 1.47
CA MET A 129 13.02 9.13 1.38
C MET A 129 14.48 9.15 1.80
N SER A 130 14.87 8.15 2.61
CA SER A 130 16.25 7.87 2.96
C SER A 130 16.49 6.37 2.94
N LYS A 131 17.76 5.99 2.74
CA LYS A 131 18.14 4.59 2.55
C LYS A 131 17.79 3.73 3.75
N ASN A 132 17.03 2.65 3.54
CA ASN A 132 16.64 1.69 4.57
C ASN A 132 15.95 2.34 5.78
N ALA A 133 15.19 3.42 5.56
CA ALA A 133 14.50 4.11 6.63
C ALA A 133 13.51 3.16 7.33
N GLN A 134 13.54 3.14 8.66
CA GLN A 134 12.58 2.43 9.49
C GLN A 134 11.74 3.45 10.25
N LEU A 135 10.45 3.49 9.96
CA LEU A 135 9.48 4.38 10.57
C LEU A 135 8.67 3.60 11.62
N GLY A 136 8.66 4.10 12.85
CA GLY A 136 8.07 3.37 13.98
C GLY A 136 8.89 2.15 14.41
N SER A 137 8.48 1.57 15.54
CA SER A 137 9.03 0.33 16.10
C SER A 137 8.01 -0.31 17.04
N PHE A 138 8.14 -1.59 17.37
CA PHE A 138 7.22 -2.26 18.30
C PHE A 138 7.22 -1.65 19.72
N GLY A 139 8.31 -1.02 20.15
CA GLY A 139 8.37 -0.29 21.43
C GLY A 139 7.82 1.14 21.36
N LYS A 140 7.72 1.69 20.15
CA LYS A 140 7.17 3.03 19.89
C LYS A 140 6.55 3.04 18.49
N PRO A 141 5.32 2.55 18.33
CA PRO A 141 4.63 2.53 17.05
C PRO A 141 4.50 3.93 16.48
N LEU A 142 4.47 4.04 15.15
CA LEU A 142 4.19 5.31 14.49
C LEU A 142 2.68 5.58 14.50
N VAL A 143 2.29 6.76 14.97
CA VAL A 143 0.89 7.20 14.90
C VAL A 143 0.80 8.31 13.86
N LEU A 144 0.04 8.04 12.81
CA LEU A 144 -0.18 8.92 11.67
C LEU A 144 -1.47 9.72 11.87
N ASN A 145 -1.44 11.02 11.61
CA ASN A 145 -2.65 11.84 11.65
C ASN A 145 -3.30 11.84 10.27
N LEU A 146 -4.60 11.59 10.22
CA LEU A 146 -5.40 11.72 9.02
C LEU A 146 -5.82 13.17 8.83
N GLY A 147 -5.67 13.65 7.61
CA GLY A 147 -6.15 14.95 7.18
C GLY A 147 -7.51 14.84 6.49
N LYS A 148 -7.62 15.50 5.34
CA LYS A 148 -8.87 15.61 4.60
C LYS A 148 -9.32 14.26 4.01
N ALA A 149 -10.62 14.01 4.11
CA ALA A 149 -11.28 12.97 3.34
C ALA A 149 -11.19 13.28 1.84
N VAL A 150 -10.74 12.32 1.04
CA VAL A 150 -10.68 12.43 -0.42
C VAL A 150 -12.07 12.21 -1.01
N ALA A 151 -12.56 13.18 -1.78
CA ALA A 151 -13.91 13.09 -2.36
C ALA A 151 -14.04 11.90 -3.31
N SER A 152 -15.07 11.07 -3.12
CA SER A 152 -15.35 9.93 -4.00
C SER A 152 -15.76 10.44 -5.39
N THR A 153 -14.91 10.26 -6.40
CA THR A 153 -15.27 10.57 -7.79
C THR A 153 -16.27 9.53 -8.32
N LYS A 154 -17.56 9.89 -8.39
CA LYS A 154 -18.53 9.11 -9.17
C LYS A 154 -18.09 9.13 -10.64
N ARG A 155 -17.60 8.02 -11.18
CA ARG A 155 -17.45 7.84 -12.64
C ARG A 155 -18.80 8.08 -13.31
N LYS A 156 -18.91 9.14 -14.09
CA LYS A 156 -20.06 9.43 -14.94
C LYS A 156 -20.11 8.35 -16.02
N LYS A 157 -21.07 7.42 -15.91
CA LYS A 157 -21.33 6.39 -16.94
C LYS A 157 -21.70 7.10 -18.24
N SER A 158 -20.78 7.18 -19.19
CA SER A 158 -21.04 7.70 -20.52
C SER A 158 -22.07 6.79 -21.19
N ALA A 159 -23.27 7.33 -21.44
CA ALA A 159 -24.29 6.67 -22.22
C ALA A 159 -23.84 6.65 -23.69
N THR A 160 -23.44 5.49 -24.19
CA THR A 160 -23.27 5.25 -25.62
C THR A 160 -24.66 5.32 -26.27
N LYS A 161 -24.92 6.42 -26.97
CA LYS A 161 -26.06 6.51 -27.88
C LYS A 161 -25.70 5.68 -29.12
N LYS A 162 -26.40 4.56 -29.33
CA LYS A 162 -26.44 3.90 -30.63
C LYS A 162 -27.09 4.88 -31.60
N GLU A 163 -26.40 5.22 -32.68
CA GLU A 163 -27.01 5.84 -33.84
C GLU A 163 -26.99 4.80 -34.96
N GLU A 164 -28.20 4.45 -35.38
CA GLU A 164 -28.56 3.52 -36.44
C GLU A 164 -28.45 4.26 -37.77
N LEU A 165 -27.74 3.67 -38.74
CA LEU A 165 -28.05 3.83 -40.17
C LEU A 165 -27.59 2.56 -40.92
#